data_AF-A0A8C5H0Z9-F1
#
_entry.id   AF-A0A8C5H0Z9-F1
#
_cell.length_a   1.000
_cell.length_b   1.000
_cell.length_c   1.000
_cell.angle_alpha   90.00
_cell.angle_beta   90.00
_cell.angle_gamma   90.00
#
_symmetry.space_group_name_H-M   'P 1'
#
loop_
_entity.id
_entity.type
_entity.pdbx_description
1 polymer ?
#
loop_
_entity_poly.entity_id
_entity_poly.type
_entity_poly.pdbx_seq_one_letter_code
_entity_poly.pdbx_strand_id
1 'polypeptide(L)'
;VSAVYDTTSSTLAVDYSHGQYPDQTDASQNYSQYVYPSEYPADSTWITPEQRELIIIPLRVYLSLHSLAPPRPATPEKFTMPHCCARFGPGGHLVQVLPNLPSAGQPALVDIHNLEIMQQDTPDQVELRSFPGPLVKEETHKVDVIKFSQRKALECSRDNNLLDKSSACLLWEFIVLLCKQNGTAVGTDIAELLLSEHRSVWLPGKSPNETNLIDFNNEPLSRAEEEPGAGPLSLLSDTFMIVPENIGKETEHFRELLLFGRKKDALEAAMKGGLWGHALLLACKMDNRTHASVMTSLPINDPLQTVYQLMSGRMPASATCCGEEKWGDWRPHLAMVLSNLTHARDLDTRTVTTMGDTLASKGLTDAAHFCYLMAQVGLGVFTKKSAKMVLIGSNHRFVTEVSQ
;
A
#
# COMPACT_ATOMS: atom_id res chain seq x y z
N VAL A 1 21.18 32.04 -50.55
CA VAL A 1 22.60 32.20 -50.21
C VAL A 1 22.74 31.84 -48.73
N SER A 2 22.84 30.54 -48.40
CA SER A 2 24.09 29.76 -48.12
C SER A 2 24.83 30.29 -46.88
N ALA A 3 25.17 29.52 -45.83
CA ALA A 3 25.70 28.15 -45.71
C ALA A 3 25.06 27.41 -44.49
N VAL A 4 24.75 26.10 -44.50
CA VAL A 4 25.57 24.86 -44.49
C VAL A 4 26.52 24.74 -43.28
N TYR A 5 26.10 23.92 -42.31
CA TYR A 5 26.98 23.12 -41.45
C TYR A 5 26.44 21.68 -41.44
N ASP A 6 27.33 20.73 -41.74
CA ASP A 6 27.09 19.28 -41.77
C ASP A 6 26.72 18.72 -40.39
N THR A 7 25.65 17.94 -40.36
CA THR A 7 25.30 17.04 -39.24
C THR A 7 25.39 15.60 -39.72
N THR A 8 26.50 14.94 -39.43
CA THR A 8 26.61 13.47 -39.50
C THR A 8 27.27 12.94 -38.23
N SER A 9 26.46 12.59 -37.23
CA SER A 9 26.53 11.28 -36.58
C SER A 9 25.40 11.11 -35.58
N SER A 10 24.64 10.06 -35.80
CA SER A 10 23.50 9.57 -35.02
C SER A 10 23.98 9.00 -33.68
N THR A 11 23.56 9.56 -32.55
CA THR A 11 23.64 8.89 -31.25
C THR A 11 22.38 8.04 -31.05
N LEU A 12 22.48 6.75 -31.42
CA LEU A 12 21.48 5.74 -31.09
C LEU A 12 21.46 5.47 -29.57
N ALA A 13 20.26 5.22 -29.05
CA ALA A 13 20.02 4.86 -27.66
C ALA A 13 20.61 3.48 -27.33
N VAL A 14 21.29 3.38 -26.19
CA VAL A 14 21.75 2.09 -25.64
C VAL A 14 20.59 1.43 -24.91
N ASP A 15 20.19 0.26 -25.39
CA ASP A 15 19.13 -0.59 -24.86
C ASP A 15 19.69 -1.44 -23.71
N TYR A 16 19.12 -1.31 -22.51
CA TYR A 16 19.47 -2.14 -21.35
C TYR A 16 18.41 -3.24 -21.18
N SER A 17 18.52 -4.30 -21.98
CA SER A 17 17.78 -5.53 -21.75
C SER A 17 18.53 -6.40 -20.73
N HIS A 18 18.06 -6.45 -19.49
CA HIS A 18 18.53 -7.46 -18.52
C HIS A 18 17.97 -8.83 -18.89
N GLY A 19 18.87 -9.77 -19.20
CA GLY A 19 18.54 -11.17 -19.48
C GLY A 19 17.85 -11.86 -18.30
N GLN A 20 16.84 -12.66 -18.63
CA GLN A 20 16.13 -13.55 -17.72
C GLN A 20 17.09 -14.60 -17.14
N TYR A 21 17.08 -14.78 -15.82
CA TYR A 21 17.64 -15.96 -15.18
C TYR A 21 16.66 -17.14 -15.29
N PRO A 22 17.10 -18.34 -15.66
CA PRO A 22 16.28 -19.54 -15.57
C PRO A 22 16.22 -20.07 -14.14
N ASP A 23 15.03 -20.53 -13.73
CA ASP A 23 14.80 -21.35 -12.54
C ASP A 23 15.70 -22.59 -12.54
N GLN A 24 16.28 -22.94 -11.38
CA GLN A 24 16.73 -24.32 -11.15
C GLN A 24 16.69 -24.71 -9.66
N THR A 25 15.84 -25.69 -9.42
CA THR A 25 15.79 -26.64 -8.31
C THR A 25 17.05 -27.51 -8.23
N ASP A 26 17.42 -27.87 -6.99
CA ASP A 26 18.30 -28.96 -6.54
C ASP A 26 19.84 -28.86 -6.62
N ALA A 27 20.41 -29.08 -5.42
CA ALA A 27 21.56 -29.92 -5.07
C ALA A 27 22.99 -29.58 -5.54
N SER A 28 23.77 -29.05 -4.58
CA SER A 28 25.12 -29.48 -4.21
C SER A 28 26.11 -29.85 -5.33
N GLN A 29 26.78 -28.89 -5.98
CA GLN A 29 28.07 -29.15 -6.66
C GLN A 29 29.04 -27.95 -6.62
N ASN A 30 30.30 -28.29 -6.38
CA ASN A 30 31.55 -27.51 -6.39
C ASN A 30 31.58 -26.21 -7.22
N TYR A 31 31.91 -25.11 -6.55
CA TYR A 31 32.40 -23.88 -7.18
C TYR A 31 33.86 -24.05 -7.62
N SER A 32 34.09 -24.59 -8.82
CA SER A 32 35.39 -24.46 -9.50
C SER A 32 35.30 -24.84 -10.98
N GLN A 33 34.53 -24.09 -11.77
CA GLN A 33 34.77 -23.94 -13.21
C GLN A 33 33.81 -22.88 -13.81
N TYR A 34 34.31 -21.66 -14.00
CA TYR A 34 33.78 -20.74 -15.00
C TYR A 34 34.96 -20.18 -15.80
N VAL A 35 34.97 -20.50 -17.09
CA VAL A 35 35.93 -20.02 -18.09
C VAL A 35 35.41 -18.69 -18.64
N TYR A 36 36.19 -17.62 -18.50
CA TYR A 36 35.91 -16.33 -19.14
C TYR A 36 36.48 -16.30 -20.57
N PRO A 37 35.76 -15.74 -21.57
CA PRO A 37 36.30 -15.47 -22.89
C PRO A 37 37.39 -14.39 -22.84
N SER A 38 38.47 -14.63 -23.58
CA SER A 38 39.69 -13.82 -23.68
C SER A 38 39.51 -12.69 -24.69
N GLU A 39 39.19 -11.47 -24.27
CA GLU A 39 39.44 -10.25 -25.06
C GLU A 39 39.68 -9.04 -24.16
N TYR A 40 40.92 -8.86 -23.67
CA TYR A 40 41.54 -7.55 -23.39
C TYR A 40 43.07 -7.73 -23.36
N PRO A 41 43.87 -6.80 -23.93
CA PRO A 41 45.31 -6.99 -24.12
C PRO A 41 46.06 -6.91 -22.79
N ALA A 42 46.94 -7.87 -22.56
CA ALA A 42 47.81 -7.96 -21.39
C ALA A 42 49.02 -7.04 -21.54
N ASP A 43 49.10 -5.99 -20.72
CA ASP A 43 50.35 -5.35 -20.34
C ASP A 43 50.30 -5.03 -18.85
N SER A 44 50.61 -6.03 -18.02
CA SER A 44 51.01 -5.82 -16.63
C SER A 44 51.77 -7.05 -16.14
N THR A 45 53.09 -6.93 -16.16
CA THR A 45 54.07 -7.85 -15.58
C THR A 45 53.98 -7.86 -14.06
N TRP A 46 52.96 -8.49 -13.49
CA TRP A 46 52.92 -8.81 -12.06
C TRP A 46 53.34 -10.27 -11.87
N ILE A 47 54.57 -10.46 -11.39
CA ILE A 47 55.14 -11.77 -11.06
C ILE A 47 54.54 -12.22 -9.72
N THR A 48 53.87 -13.37 -9.73
CA THR A 48 53.37 -14.08 -8.54
C THR A 48 54.52 -14.81 -7.82
N PRO A 49 54.60 -14.79 -6.48
CA PRO A 49 55.71 -15.40 -5.75
C PRO A 49 55.37 -16.84 -5.36
N GLU A 50 55.62 -17.81 -6.25
CA GLU A 50 55.68 -19.22 -5.87
C GLU A 50 56.84 -19.92 -6.56
N GLN A 51 58.02 -19.84 -5.93
CA GLN A 51 59.01 -20.92 -5.90
C GLN A 51 60.04 -20.58 -4.83
N ARG A 52 59.90 -21.22 -3.66
CA ARG A 52 60.93 -21.23 -2.62
C ARG A 52 62.08 -22.13 -3.08
N GLU A 53 63.12 -21.54 -3.67
CA GLU A 53 64.46 -22.09 -3.54
C GLU A 53 65.21 -21.33 -2.44
N LEU A 54 65.75 -22.09 -1.50
CA LEU A 54 66.61 -21.61 -0.42
C LEU A 54 67.89 -21.03 -1.01
N ILE A 55 67.91 -19.73 -1.27
CA ILE A 55 69.15 -18.99 -1.46
C ILE A 55 69.55 -18.44 -0.09
N ILE A 56 70.52 -19.09 0.54
CA ILE A 56 71.22 -18.55 1.70
C ILE A 56 71.99 -17.32 1.22
N ILE A 57 71.42 -16.13 1.46
CA ILE A 57 72.13 -14.87 1.22
C ILE A 57 72.99 -14.60 2.47
N PRO A 58 74.32 -14.48 2.36
CA PRO A 58 75.17 -14.19 3.51
C PRO A 58 74.83 -12.82 4.10
N LEU A 59 74.85 -12.72 5.44
CA LEU A 59 74.47 -11.57 6.28
C LEU A 59 75.18 -10.22 5.97
N ARG A 60 76.00 -10.13 4.92
CA ARG A 60 76.82 -8.96 4.59
C ARG A 60 76.17 -7.95 3.64
N VAL A 61 74.97 -8.23 3.11
CA VAL A 61 74.28 -7.32 2.17
C VAL A 61 73.26 -6.38 2.87
N TYR A 62 72.96 -6.60 4.15
CA TYR A 62 71.95 -5.81 4.88
C TYR A 62 72.36 -4.38 5.26
N LEU A 63 73.61 -3.95 5.04
CA LEU A 63 74.11 -2.66 5.53
C LEU A 63 74.35 -1.58 4.45
N SER A 64 73.89 -1.75 3.21
CA SER A 64 74.15 -0.76 2.15
C SER A 64 72.98 -0.46 1.21
N LEU A 65 71.78 -0.29 1.77
CA LEU A 65 70.71 0.47 1.10
C LEU A 65 70.21 1.52 2.08
N HIS A 66 70.98 2.61 2.18
CA HIS A 66 70.45 3.85 2.68
C HIS A 66 69.26 4.24 1.80
N SER A 67 68.11 4.37 2.45
CA SER A 67 66.89 5.02 1.99
C SER A 67 67.16 6.16 0.99
N LEU A 68 66.96 5.89 -0.30
CA LEU A 68 66.75 6.92 -1.30
C LEU A 68 65.25 6.93 -1.60
N ALA A 69 64.54 7.85 -0.94
CA ALA A 69 63.14 8.12 -1.26
C ALA A 69 63.01 8.49 -2.74
N PRO A 70 61.97 8.01 -3.45
CA PRO A 70 61.77 8.33 -4.86
C PRO A 70 61.65 9.84 -5.09
N PRO A 71 62.12 10.37 -6.24
CA PRO A 71 62.09 11.79 -6.54
C PRO A 71 60.65 12.33 -6.52
N ARG A 72 60.46 13.53 -5.95
CA ARG A 72 59.15 14.19 -5.85
C ARG A 72 58.61 14.52 -7.25
N PRO A 73 57.33 14.21 -7.56
CA PRO A 73 56.70 14.62 -8.81
C PRO A 73 56.73 16.15 -9.00
N ALA A 74 56.91 16.61 -10.24
CA ALA A 74 56.90 18.05 -10.59
C ALA A 74 55.48 18.66 -10.65
N THR A 75 54.44 17.82 -10.54
CA THR A 75 53.04 18.25 -10.49
C THR A 75 52.73 18.89 -9.13
N PRO A 76 52.13 20.10 -9.07
CA PRO A 76 51.70 20.70 -7.82
C PRO A 76 50.77 19.79 -7.03
N GLU A 77 50.97 19.70 -5.72
CA GLU A 77 50.14 18.89 -4.84
C GLU A 77 48.73 19.51 -4.72
N LYS A 78 47.69 18.68 -4.85
CA LYS A 78 46.29 19.11 -4.59
C LYS A 78 46.10 19.57 -3.14
N PHE A 79 46.83 18.96 -2.21
CA PHE A 79 46.83 19.29 -0.79
C PHE A 79 48.27 19.34 -0.31
N THR A 80 48.67 20.45 0.31
CA THR A 80 50.04 20.70 0.81
C THR A 80 50.25 20.24 2.25
N MET A 81 49.20 19.75 2.90
CA MET A 81 49.23 19.20 4.26
C MET A 81 48.59 17.80 4.29
N PRO A 82 49.07 16.91 5.18
CA PRO A 82 48.37 15.65 5.46
C PRO A 82 46.92 15.91 5.83
N HIS A 83 46.01 15.12 5.25
CA HIS A 83 44.57 15.24 5.47
C HIS A 83 43.98 13.85 5.69
N CYS A 84 42.84 13.83 6.39
CA CYS A 84 42.11 12.61 6.61
C CYS A 84 41.58 12.07 5.28
N CYS A 85 41.70 10.76 5.07
CA CYS A 85 41.11 10.06 3.93
C CYS A 85 40.30 8.89 4.46
N ALA A 86 39.01 8.86 4.16
CA ALA A 86 38.13 7.77 4.56
C ALA A 86 37.54 7.06 3.33
N ARG A 87 37.44 5.73 3.38
CA ARG A 87 36.82 4.91 2.33
C ARG A 87 35.96 3.81 2.94
N PHE A 88 34.82 3.55 2.29
CA PHE A 88 33.99 2.40 2.59
C PHE A 88 34.65 1.12 2.09
N GLY A 89 34.87 0.19 3.01
CA GLY A 89 35.36 -1.15 2.74
C GLY A 89 34.24 -2.18 2.73
N PRO A 90 34.53 -3.41 2.26
CA PRO A 90 33.57 -4.51 2.30
C PRO A 90 33.19 -4.88 3.75
N GLY A 91 32.01 -5.48 3.91
CA GLY A 91 31.53 -5.96 5.22
C GLY A 91 31.16 -4.84 6.20
N GLY A 92 30.80 -3.65 5.70
CA GLY A 92 30.34 -2.55 6.55
C GLY A 92 31.46 -1.85 7.32
N HIS A 93 32.68 -1.82 6.79
CA HIS A 93 33.81 -1.13 7.42
C HIS A 93 34.05 0.26 6.82
N LEU A 94 34.46 1.21 7.66
CA LEU A 94 34.99 2.50 7.24
C LEU A 94 36.48 2.57 7.60
N VAL A 95 37.33 2.62 6.57
CA VAL A 95 38.78 2.73 6.74
C VAL A 95 39.15 4.20 6.69
N GLN A 96 39.75 4.71 7.77
CA GLN A 96 40.16 6.10 7.92
C GLN A 96 41.67 6.18 8.11
N VAL A 97 42.35 6.86 7.19
CA VAL A 97 43.77 7.22 7.34
C VAL A 97 43.86 8.55 8.07
N LEU A 98 44.55 8.57 9.21
CA LEU A 98 44.73 9.77 10.00
C LEU A 98 45.71 10.74 9.30
N PRO A 99 45.55 12.07 9.48
CA PRO A 99 46.40 13.10 8.88
C PRO A 99 47.80 13.19 9.56
N ASN A 100 48.44 12.05 9.78
CA ASN A 100 49.76 11.99 10.37
C ASN A 100 50.83 12.29 9.32
N LEU A 101 51.99 12.80 9.76
CA LEU A 101 53.12 13.16 8.93
C LEU A 101 54.32 12.21 9.18
N PRO A 102 54.44 11.11 8.41
CA PRO A 102 55.53 10.15 8.57
C PRO A 102 56.93 10.75 8.42
N SER A 103 57.08 11.78 7.59
CA SER A 103 58.35 12.49 7.42
C SER A 103 58.81 13.24 8.66
N ALA A 104 57.90 13.56 9.60
CA ALA A 104 58.23 14.15 10.90
C ALA A 104 58.35 13.09 12.01
N GLY A 105 58.41 11.80 11.65
CA GLY A 105 58.52 10.69 12.59
C GLY A 105 57.19 10.26 13.22
N GLN A 106 56.05 10.77 12.73
CA GLN A 106 54.74 10.30 13.21
C GLN A 106 54.40 8.93 12.58
N PRO A 107 53.79 8.00 13.33
CA PRO A 107 53.36 6.72 12.77
C PRO A 107 52.23 6.92 11.75
N ALA A 108 52.25 6.17 10.64
CA ALA A 108 51.14 6.12 9.70
C ALA A 108 50.01 5.27 10.32
N LEU A 109 49.03 5.94 10.92
CA LEU A 109 47.91 5.27 11.59
C LEU A 109 46.71 5.16 10.65
N VAL A 110 46.05 4.00 10.75
CA VAL A 110 44.82 3.69 10.03
C VAL A 110 43.82 3.16 11.04
N ASP A 111 42.67 3.81 11.13
CA ASP A 111 41.55 3.37 11.95
C ASP A 111 40.56 2.59 11.07
N ILE A 112 40.11 1.44 11.57
CA ILE A 112 39.08 0.62 10.91
C ILE A 112 37.87 0.62 11.81
N HIS A 113 36.80 1.28 11.36
CA HIS A 113 35.55 1.37 12.09
C HIS A 113 34.53 0.40 11.52
N ASN A 114 33.71 -0.21 12.38
CA ASN A 114 32.52 -0.95 11.96
C ASN A 114 31.34 0.02 11.92
N LEU A 115 30.74 0.19 10.73
CA LEU A 115 29.62 1.11 10.51
C LEU A 115 28.40 0.74 11.34
N GLU A 116 28.16 -0.56 11.58
CA GLU A 116 27.04 -1.00 12.41
C GLU A 116 27.16 -0.51 13.85
N ILE A 117 28.39 -0.49 14.38
CA ILE A 117 28.67 0.05 15.72
C ILE A 117 28.55 1.57 15.70
N MET A 118 29.11 2.23 14.67
CA MET A 118 29.01 3.69 14.55
C MET A 118 27.56 4.18 14.44
N GLN A 119 26.68 3.40 13.82
CA GLN A 119 25.28 3.76 13.58
C GLN A 119 24.30 3.09 14.55
N GLN A 120 24.79 2.38 15.57
CA GLN A 120 23.97 1.53 16.44
C GLN A 120 22.79 2.28 17.11
N ASP A 121 22.99 3.58 17.40
CA ASP A 121 22.04 4.45 18.10
C ASP A 121 21.17 5.29 17.15
N THR A 122 21.34 5.10 15.82
CA THR A 122 20.50 5.78 14.84
C THR A 122 19.10 5.13 14.81
N PRO A 123 18.03 5.93 14.65
CA PRO A 123 16.67 5.41 14.61
C PRO A 123 16.47 4.41 13.47
N ASP A 124 17.08 4.67 12.31
CA ASP A 124 17.01 3.81 11.12
C ASP A 124 17.61 2.42 11.39
N GLN A 125 18.76 2.36 12.08
CA GLN A 125 19.40 1.09 12.43
C GLN A 125 18.59 0.32 13.48
N VAL A 126 17.97 1.01 14.44
CA VAL A 126 17.08 0.40 15.44
C VAL A 126 15.83 -0.18 14.74
N GLU A 127 15.24 0.56 13.80
CA GLU A 127 14.10 0.09 13.02
C GLU A 127 14.48 -1.14 12.19
N LEU A 128 15.61 -1.11 11.47
CA LEU A 128 16.09 -2.24 10.66
C LEU A 128 16.33 -3.50 11.51
N ARG A 129 16.92 -3.36 12.70
CA ARG A 129 17.13 -4.48 13.64
C ARG A 129 15.83 -5.02 14.24
N SER A 130 14.81 -4.17 14.36
CA SER A 130 13.50 -4.57 14.88
C SER A 130 12.67 -5.39 13.89
N PHE A 131 13.03 -5.34 12.60
CA PHE A 131 12.39 -6.10 11.54
C PHE A 131 12.63 -7.61 11.73
N PRO A 132 11.61 -8.48 11.57
CA PRO A 132 11.71 -9.90 11.87
C PRO A 132 12.43 -10.70 10.77
N GLY A 133 13.68 -10.30 10.48
CA GLY A 133 14.60 -10.96 9.55
C GLY A 133 14.15 -10.95 8.08
N PRO A 134 14.97 -11.47 7.16
CA PRO A 134 14.47 -11.78 5.82
C PRO A 134 13.28 -12.73 5.98
N LEU A 135 12.15 -12.41 5.35
CA LEU A 135 10.91 -13.18 5.48
C LEU A 135 11.03 -14.49 4.68
N VAL A 136 11.66 -15.50 5.30
CA VAL A 136 11.93 -16.79 4.68
C VAL A 136 10.92 -17.81 5.17
N LYS A 137 10.33 -18.55 4.24
CA LYS A 137 9.41 -19.65 4.56
C LYS A 137 10.15 -20.68 5.43
N GLU A 138 9.51 -21.16 6.49
CA GLU A 138 10.05 -22.14 7.46
C GLU A 138 11.05 -21.58 8.49
N GLU A 139 11.70 -20.45 8.24
CA GLU A 139 12.58 -19.80 9.22
C GLU A 139 11.87 -18.71 10.02
N THR A 140 11.11 -17.84 9.36
CA THR A 140 10.41 -16.73 10.03
C THR A 140 9.10 -17.21 10.63
N HIS A 141 8.94 -17.09 11.95
CA HIS A 141 7.68 -17.38 12.60
C HIS A 141 6.62 -16.33 12.29
N LYS A 142 5.46 -16.79 11.80
CA LYS A 142 4.28 -15.94 11.54
C LYS A 142 3.88 -15.05 12.74
N VAL A 143 4.05 -15.55 13.96
CA VAL A 143 3.74 -14.81 15.18
C VAL A 143 4.59 -13.54 15.31
N ASP A 144 5.86 -13.59 14.90
CA ASP A 144 6.77 -12.45 15.02
C ASP A 144 6.43 -11.37 14.00
N VAL A 145 6.05 -11.77 12.77
CA VAL A 145 5.54 -10.85 11.75
C VAL A 145 4.25 -10.17 12.18
N ILE A 146 3.33 -10.93 12.81
CA ILE A 146 2.09 -10.36 13.37
C ILE A 146 2.41 -9.35 14.48
N LYS A 147 3.26 -9.70 15.44
CA LYS A 147 3.64 -8.79 16.54
C LYS A 147 4.35 -7.54 16.03
N PHE A 148 5.24 -7.68 15.04
CA PHE A 148 5.90 -6.55 14.40
C PHE A 148 4.87 -5.63 13.74
N SER A 149 3.97 -6.18 12.93
CA SER A 149 2.94 -5.40 12.22
C SER A 149 1.97 -4.70 13.18
N GLN A 150 1.58 -5.36 14.28
CA GLN A 150 0.78 -4.75 15.35
C GLN A 150 1.50 -3.58 16.02
N ARG A 151 2.81 -3.69 16.25
CA ARG A 151 3.61 -2.60 16.81
C ARG A 151 3.66 -1.42 15.85
N LYS A 152 3.88 -1.66 14.55
CA LYS A 152 3.86 -0.62 13.53
C LYS A 152 2.50 0.08 13.42
N ALA A 153 1.39 -0.65 13.52
CA ALA A 153 0.06 -0.05 13.60
C ALA A 153 -0.07 0.91 14.81
N LEU A 154 0.40 0.49 15.99
CA LEU A 154 0.39 1.34 17.19
C LEU A 154 1.31 2.56 17.07
N GLU A 155 2.44 2.44 16.36
CA GLU A 155 3.33 3.56 16.04
C GLU A 155 2.62 4.57 15.13
N CYS A 156 1.97 4.13 14.05
CA CYS A 156 1.19 4.99 13.16
C CYS A 156 0.07 5.74 13.90
N SER A 157 -0.59 5.08 14.87
CA SER A 157 -1.62 5.70 15.70
C SER A 157 -1.08 6.87 16.54
N ARG A 158 0.19 6.76 16.98
CA ARG A 158 0.85 7.73 17.86
C ARG A 158 1.60 8.81 17.09
N ASP A 159 1.96 8.58 15.84
CA ASP A 159 2.68 9.55 15.02
C ASP A 159 1.78 10.73 14.66
N ASN A 160 2.18 11.95 15.05
CA ASN A 160 1.45 13.19 14.75
C ASN A 160 1.84 13.81 13.40
N ASN A 161 2.88 13.31 12.75
CA ASN A 161 3.36 13.84 11.46
C ASN A 161 2.61 13.23 10.27
N LEU A 162 1.91 12.10 10.47
CA LEU A 162 1.10 11.48 9.43
C LEU A 162 -0.17 12.29 9.15
N LEU A 163 -0.42 12.57 7.87
CA LEU A 163 -1.63 13.24 7.40
C LEU A 163 -2.90 12.43 7.68
N ASP A 164 -2.83 11.10 7.47
CA ASP A 164 -3.94 10.17 7.67
C ASP A 164 -3.49 8.95 8.49
N LYS A 165 -3.43 9.15 9.81
CA LYS A 165 -3.02 8.11 10.77
C LYS A 165 -3.86 6.86 10.66
N SER A 166 -5.18 7.03 10.54
CA SER A 166 -6.11 5.92 10.53
C SER A 166 -5.92 5.05 9.28
N SER A 167 -5.67 5.64 8.11
CA SER A 167 -5.38 4.83 6.91
C SER A 167 -3.98 4.19 6.94
N ALA A 168 -2.99 4.84 7.56
CA ALA A 168 -1.68 4.22 7.80
C ALA A 168 -1.77 3.02 8.77
N CYS A 169 -2.53 3.14 9.87
CA CYS A 169 -2.85 2.04 10.76
C CYS A 169 -3.56 0.90 10.03
N LEU A 170 -4.57 1.24 9.21
CA LEU A 170 -5.36 0.28 8.44
C LEU A 170 -4.51 -0.60 7.52
N LEU A 171 -3.46 -0.06 6.89
CA LEU A 171 -2.51 -0.84 6.09
C LEU A 171 -1.81 -1.93 6.93
N TRP A 172 -1.36 -1.58 8.14
CA TRP A 172 -0.72 -2.54 9.04
C TRP A 172 -1.70 -3.57 9.61
N GLU A 173 -2.92 -3.15 9.95
CA GLU A 173 -3.98 -4.06 10.38
C GLU A 173 -4.39 -5.04 9.28
N PHE A 174 -4.38 -4.58 8.02
CA PHE A 174 -4.58 -5.46 6.86
C PHE A 174 -3.46 -6.49 6.71
N ILE A 175 -2.20 -6.10 6.90
CA ILE A 175 -1.08 -7.06 6.93
C ILE A 175 -1.29 -8.09 8.05
N VAL A 176 -1.72 -7.65 9.24
CA VAL A 176 -2.07 -8.55 10.35
C VAL A 176 -3.19 -9.52 9.97
N LEU A 177 -4.25 -9.04 9.31
CA LEU A 177 -5.35 -9.86 8.82
C LEU A 177 -4.85 -10.93 7.85
N LEU A 178 -4.07 -10.54 6.83
CA LEU A 178 -3.46 -11.45 5.87
C LEU A 178 -2.58 -12.48 6.56
N CYS A 179 -1.73 -12.06 7.50
CA CYS A 179 -0.91 -13.00 8.25
C CYS A 179 -1.79 -14.00 8.99
N LYS A 180 -2.80 -13.55 9.75
CA LYS A 180 -3.73 -14.41 10.51
C LYS A 180 -4.44 -15.43 9.62
N GLN A 181 -4.93 -15.00 8.47
CA GLN A 181 -5.71 -15.80 7.52
C GLN A 181 -4.87 -16.46 6.41
N ASN A 182 -3.54 -16.55 6.58
CA ASN A 182 -2.61 -17.19 5.63
C ASN A 182 -2.73 -16.65 4.19
N GLY A 183 -2.91 -15.33 4.05
CA GLY A 183 -3.02 -14.62 2.78
C GLY A 183 -4.40 -14.69 2.12
N THR A 184 -5.37 -15.38 2.72
CA THR A 184 -6.77 -15.37 2.25
C THR A 184 -7.51 -14.24 2.93
N ALA A 185 -8.10 -13.31 2.19
CA ALA A 185 -8.99 -12.28 2.74
C ALA A 185 -10.26 -12.19 1.89
N VAL A 186 -11.42 -12.41 2.52
CA VAL A 186 -12.72 -12.29 1.86
C VAL A 186 -13.19 -10.83 1.95
N GLY A 187 -13.96 -10.36 0.97
CA GLY A 187 -14.49 -9.00 0.94
C GLY A 187 -15.24 -8.60 2.22
N THR A 188 -15.91 -9.55 2.87
CA THR A 188 -16.58 -9.37 4.17
C THR A 188 -15.60 -9.08 5.32
N ASP A 189 -14.48 -9.80 5.38
CA ASP A 189 -13.45 -9.60 6.42
C ASP A 189 -12.76 -8.24 6.25
N ILE A 190 -12.54 -7.85 5.01
CA ILE A 190 -11.97 -6.54 4.66
C ILE A 190 -12.95 -5.43 4.98
N ALA A 191 -14.25 -5.64 4.73
CA ALA A 191 -15.29 -4.67 5.09
C ALA A 191 -15.40 -4.51 6.61
N GLU A 192 -15.30 -5.60 7.38
CA GLU A 192 -15.26 -5.51 8.84
C GLU A 192 -14.03 -4.73 9.31
N LEU A 193 -12.86 -4.96 8.70
CA LEU A 193 -11.65 -4.20 8.99
C LEU A 193 -11.83 -2.70 8.69
N LEU A 194 -12.37 -2.35 7.52
CA LEU A 194 -12.63 -0.96 7.10
C LEU A 194 -13.63 -0.23 8.01
N LEU A 195 -14.62 -0.95 8.53
CA LEU A 195 -15.70 -0.39 9.34
C LEU A 195 -15.45 -0.49 10.85
N SER A 196 -14.33 -1.10 11.28
CA SER A 196 -14.01 -1.34 12.69
C SER A 196 -14.00 -0.05 13.53
N GLU A 197 -13.39 1.03 13.02
CA GLU A 197 -13.37 2.35 13.68
C GLU A 197 -14.73 3.08 13.65
N HIS A 198 -15.62 2.72 12.71
CA HIS A 198 -16.89 3.42 12.45
C HIS A 198 -18.13 2.58 12.78
N ARG A 199 -17.96 1.47 13.50
CA ARG A 199 -19.02 0.50 13.78
C ARG A 199 -20.24 1.14 14.46
N SER A 200 -20.03 2.13 15.32
CA SER A 200 -21.11 2.83 16.04
C SER A 200 -21.95 3.78 15.15
N VAL A 201 -21.38 4.30 14.07
CA VAL A 201 -22.05 5.25 13.15
C VAL A 201 -22.90 4.50 12.12
N TRP A 202 -22.41 3.36 11.63
CA TRP A 202 -23.07 2.62 10.54
C TRP A 202 -23.82 1.36 11.01
N LEU A 203 -23.50 0.83 12.20
CA LEU A 203 -24.14 -0.34 12.79
C LEU A 203 -24.58 -0.06 14.25
N PRO A 204 -25.61 0.78 14.48
CA PRO A 204 -26.12 1.04 15.82
C PRO A 204 -26.59 -0.27 16.48
N GLY A 205 -26.05 -0.59 17.66
CA GLY A 205 -26.55 -1.69 18.51
C GLY A 205 -25.92 -3.07 18.30
N LYS A 206 -25.02 -3.29 17.33
CA LYS A 206 -24.36 -4.59 17.15
C LYS A 206 -23.02 -4.65 17.88
N SER A 207 -22.99 -5.37 19.00
CA SER A 207 -21.75 -5.64 19.75
C SER A 207 -20.76 -6.49 18.92
N PRO A 208 -19.46 -6.50 19.25
CA PRO A 208 -18.43 -7.20 18.46
C PRO A 208 -18.64 -8.70 18.26
N ASN A 209 -19.46 -9.35 19.11
CA ASN A 209 -19.60 -10.82 19.14
C ASN A 209 -20.74 -11.38 18.28
N GLU A 210 -21.58 -10.55 17.66
CA GLU A 210 -22.79 -11.01 16.96
C GLU A 210 -22.62 -11.21 15.44
N THR A 211 -21.42 -11.04 14.88
CA THR A 211 -21.19 -11.20 13.43
C THR A 211 -21.17 -12.64 12.93
N ASN A 212 -21.31 -13.63 13.82
CA ASN A 212 -21.19 -15.06 13.47
C ASN A 212 -22.45 -15.92 13.64
N LEU A 213 -23.65 -15.35 13.74
CA LEU A 213 -24.86 -16.19 13.77
C LEU A 213 -25.93 -15.63 12.84
N ILE A 214 -26.18 -16.39 11.77
CA ILE A 214 -27.49 -16.44 11.15
C ILE A 214 -28.43 -16.91 12.26
N ASP A 215 -29.14 -15.98 12.89
CA ASP A 215 -30.15 -16.32 13.86
C ASP A 215 -31.37 -16.85 13.11
N PHE A 216 -31.50 -18.18 13.05
CA PHE A 216 -32.70 -18.85 12.54
C PHE A 216 -33.84 -18.84 13.57
N ASN A 217 -33.65 -18.25 14.75
CA ASN A 217 -34.73 -18.08 15.69
C ASN A 217 -35.31 -16.68 15.56
N ASN A 218 -36.44 -16.60 14.84
CA ASN A 218 -37.47 -15.61 15.14
C ASN A 218 -37.89 -15.76 16.61
N GLU A 219 -37.15 -15.18 17.54
CA GLU A 219 -37.66 -14.90 18.88
C GLU A 219 -38.20 -13.46 18.87
N PRO A 220 -39.53 -13.28 18.94
CA PRO A 220 -40.12 -11.95 19.01
C PRO A 220 -39.68 -11.31 20.33
N LEU A 221 -39.05 -10.14 20.23
CA LEU A 221 -38.81 -9.20 21.33
C LEU A 221 -39.98 -9.25 22.32
N SER A 222 -39.68 -9.58 23.57
CA SER A 222 -40.62 -9.79 24.66
C SER A 222 -41.65 -8.65 24.73
N ARG A 223 -42.85 -8.97 24.26
CA ARG A 223 -44.08 -8.20 24.43
C ARG A 223 -44.30 -7.99 25.93
N ALA A 224 -44.63 -6.76 26.31
CA ALA A 224 -45.22 -6.47 27.61
C ALA A 224 -46.42 -7.39 27.85
N GLU A 225 -46.51 -7.87 29.09
CA GLU A 225 -47.47 -8.86 29.57
C GLU A 225 -48.91 -8.52 29.19
N GLU A 226 -49.58 -9.42 28.44
CA GLU A 226 -51.04 -9.47 28.38
C GLU A 226 -51.51 -10.93 28.56
N GLU A 227 -52.47 -11.08 29.47
CA GLU A 227 -53.06 -12.30 30.01
C GLU A 227 -53.62 -13.30 28.97
N PRO A 228 -53.75 -14.60 29.30
CA PRO A 228 -54.02 -15.66 28.34
C PRO A 228 -55.52 -15.88 28.12
N GLY A 229 -55.98 -15.73 26.87
CA GLY A 229 -57.29 -16.25 26.47
C GLY A 229 -57.81 -15.80 25.12
N ALA A 230 -57.27 -16.30 24.00
CA ALA A 230 -58.02 -16.43 22.74
C ALA A 230 -57.28 -17.35 21.75
N GLY A 231 -58.05 -18.18 21.04
CA GLY A 231 -57.58 -19.20 20.09
C GLY A 231 -57.01 -18.68 18.76
N PRO A 232 -56.84 -19.58 17.76
CA PRO A 232 -55.88 -19.40 16.67
C PRO A 232 -56.23 -18.25 15.72
N LEU A 233 -55.24 -17.38 15.51
CA LEU A 233 -55.33 -16.13 14.75
C LEU A 233 -55.47 -16.37 13.24
N SER A 234 -56.51 -15.74 12.67
CA SER A 234 -56.66 -15.48 11.24
C SER A 234 -55.68 -14.37 10.83
N LEU A 235 -54.66 -14.73 10.05
CA LEU A 235 -53.45 -13.92 9.81
C LEU A 235 -53.62 -12.75 8.83
N LEU A 236 -54.85 -12.37 8.45
CA LEU A 236 -55.08 -11.41 7.36
C LEU A 236 -56.15 -10.33 7.60
N SER A 237 -56.63 -10.10 8.83
CA SER A 237 -57.68 -9.06 9.01
C SER A 237 -57.49 -8.07 10.15
N ASP A 238 -56.62 -8.29 11.13
CA ASP A 238 -56.57 -7.43 12.33
C ASP A 238 -55.29 -6.62 12.50
N THR A 239 -54.67 -6.21 11.38
CA THR A 239 -53.69 -5.12 11.40
C THR A 239 -54.32 -3.88 10.78
N PHE A 240 -55.42 -3.40 11.37
CA PHE A 240 -55.77 -1.98 11.28
C PHE A 240 -54.72 -1.22 12.08
N MET A 241 -53.64 -0.92 11.36
CA MET A 241 -52.45 -0.21 11.78
C MET A 241 -52.81 1.08 12.53
N ILE A 242 -52.16 1.32 13.67
CA ILE A 242 -51.82 2.67 14.10
C ILE A 242 -50.82 3.20 13.07
N VAL A 243 -51.33 3.59 11.90
CA VAL A 243 -50.57 4.37 10.93
C VAL A 243 -50.42 5.74 11.57
N PRO A 244 -49.21 6.29 11.75
CA PRO A 244 -49.04 7.71 12.06
C PRO A 244 -49.97 8.50 11.13
N GLU A 245 -50.85 9.33 11.66
CA GLU A 245 -51.96 9.98 10.91
C GLU A 245 -51.48 10.61 9.57
N ASN A 246 -50.23 11.04 9.54
CA ASN A 246 -49.54 11.55 8.36
C ASN A 246 -49.38 10.52 7.23
N ILE A 247 -48.97 9.28 7.51
CA ILE A 247 -48.75 8.25 6.47
C ILE A 247 -50.08 7.84 5.81
N GLY A 248 -51.19 7.87 6.56
CA GLY A 248 -52.54 7.63 6.01
C GLY A 248 -52.95 8.71 5.01
N LYS A 249 -52.75 9.99 5.38
CA LYS A 249 -53.03 11.15 4.51
C LYS A 249 -52.16 11.15 3.25
N GLU A 250 -50.87 10.86 3.37
CA GLU A 250 -49.97 10.75 2.22
C GLU A 250 -50.39 9.61 1.28
N THR A 251 -50.89 8.50 1.83
CA THR A 251 -51.36 7.34 1.03
C THR A 251 -52.66 7.66 0.29
N GLU A 252 -53.58 8.42 0.92
CA GLU A 252 -54.80 8.90 0.28
C GLU A 252 -54.48 9.87 -0.86
N HIS A 253 -53.59 10.84 -0.62
CA HIS A 253 -53.13 11.77 -1.65
C HIS A 253 -52.45 11.05 -2.83
N PHE A 254 -51.62 10.05 -2.55
CA PHE A 254 -51.02 9.19 -3.57
C PHE A 254 -52.09 8.46 -4.41
N ARG A 255 -53.14 7.92 -3.76
CA ARG A 255 -54.24 7.25 -4.44
C ARG A 255 -55.02 8.21 -5.34
N GLU A 256 -55.33 9.41 -4.85
CA GLU A 256 -56.02 10.44 -5.64
C GLU A 256 -55.25 10.76 -6.92
N LEU A 257 -53.94 11.04 -6.81
CA LEU A 257 -53.10 11.33 -7.98
C LEU A 257 -53.10 10.19 -9.01
N LEU A 258 -53.10 8.93 -8.54
CA LEU A 258 -53.20 7.77 -9.42
C LEU A 258 -54.57 7.59 -10.05
N LEU A 259 -55.66 7.87 -9.33
CA LEU A 259 -57.03 7.85 -9.88
C LEU A 259 -57.18 8.85 -11.03
N PHE A 260 -56.51 10.00 -10.95
CA PHE A 260 -56.44 10.98 -12.04
C PHE A 260 -55.38 10.66 -13.11
N GLY A 261 -54.72 9.51 -13.04
CA GLY A 261 -53.71 9.07 -14.01
C GLY A 261 -52.37 9.81 -13.94
N ARG A 262 -52.13 10.64 -12.92
CA ARG A 262 -50.93 11.48 -12.76
C ARG A 262 -49.80 10.70 -12.08
N LYS A 263 -49.26 9.71 -12.80
CA LYS A 263 -48.25 8.78 -12.25
C LYS A 263 -46.96 9.45 -11.80
N LYS A 264 -46.51 10.52 -12.48
CA LYS A 264 -45.29 11.27 -12.11
C LYS A 264 -45.48 12.05 -10.81
N ASP A 265 -46.57 12.80 -10.72
CA ASP A 265 -46.92 13.57 -9.52
C ASP A 265 -47.14 12.64 -8.32
N ALA A 266 -47.81 11.49 -8.53
CA ALA A 266 -47.98 10.47 -7.51
C ALA A 266 -46.63 9.95 -7.01
N LEU A 267 -45.69 9.68 -7.92
CA LEU A 267 -44.35 9.22 -7.54
C LEU A 267 -43.60 10.26 -6.70
N GLU A 268 -43.60 11.53 -7.12
CA GLU A 268 -42.96 12.62 -6.38
C GLU A 268 -43.59 12.84 -4.99
N ALA A 269 -44.92 12.75 -4.91
CA ALA A 269 -45.65 12.83 -3.64
C ALA A 269 -45.28 11.67 -2.71
N ALA A 270 -45.22 10.44 -3.22
CA ALA A 270 -44.81 9.27 -2.45
C ALA A 270 -43.37 9.37 -1.94
N MET A 271 -42.43 9.90 -2.74
CA MET A 271 -41.05 10.11 -2.31
C MET A 271 -40.95 11.16 -1.20
N LYS A 272 -41.69 12.27 -1.31
CA LYS A 272 -41.71 13.33 -0.29
C LYS A 272 -42.40 12.89 1.01
N GLY A 273 -43.48 12.12 0.90
CA GLY A 273 -44.26 11.59 2.02
C GLY A 273 -43.66 10.34 2.67
N GLY A 274 -42.48 9.87 2.22
CA GLY A 274 -41.81 8.69 2.78
C GLY A 274 -42.46 7.34 2.45
N LEU A 275 -43.38 7.30 1.47
CA LEU A 275 -44.06 6.08 1.00
C LEU A 275 -43.17 5.26 0.04
N TRP A 276 -41.94 4.97 0.45
CA TRP A 276 -40.92 4.35 -0.41
C TRP A 276 -41.34 3.01 -1.03
N GLY A 277 -42.11 2.18 -0.31
CA GLY A 277 -42.65 0.93 -0.85
C GLY A 277 -43.58 1.15 -2.05
N HIS A 278 -44.50 2.12 -1.96
CA HIS A 278 -45.40 2.49 -3.06
C HIS A 278 -44.63 3.20 -4.18
N ALA A 279 -43.68 4.07 -3.85
CA ALA A 279 -42.84 4.78 -4.81
C ALA A 279 -42.01 3.81 -5.66
N LEU A 280 -41.30 2.86 -5.04
CA LEU A 280 -40.48 1.86 -5.72
C LEU A 280 -41.31 0.91 -6.58
N LEU A 281 -42.47 0.46 -6.08
CA LEU A 281 -43.38 -0.42 -6.83
C LEU A 281 -43.97 0.28 -8.06
N LEU A 282 -44.36 1.55 -7.93
CA LEU A 282 -44.84 2.34 -9.06
C LEU A 282 -43.70 2.56 -10.06
N ALA A 283 -42.53 2.99 -9.58
CA ALA A 283 -41.38 3.31 -10.42
C ALA A 283 -40.85 2.10 -11.20
N CYS A 284 -40.85 0.89 -10.62
CA CYS A 284 -40.40 -0.33 -11.30
C CYS A 284 -41.34 -0.78 -12.44
N LYS A 285 -42.59 -0.30 -12.44
CA LYS A 285 -43.57 -0.50 -13.52
C LYS A 285 -43.64 0.67 -14.51
N MET A 286 -42.88 1.74 -14.26
CA MET A 286 -42.69 2.84 -15.22
C MET A 286 -41.51 2.49 -16.15
N ASP A 287 -40.79 3.50 -16.64
CA ASP A 287 -39.59 3.33 -17.45
C ASP A 287 -38.33 3.16 -16.59
N ASN A 288 -37.29 2.53 -17.16
CA ASN A 288 -36.01 2.27 -16.48
C ASN A 288 -35.33 3.54 -15.97
N ARG A 289 -35.55 4.70 -16.61
CA ARG A 289 -34.95 5.96 -16.19
C ARG A 289 -35.63 6.48 -14.92
N THR A 290 -36.95 6.41 -14.86
CA THR A 290 -37.73 6.75 -13.66
C THR A 290 -37.37 5.83 -12.48
N HIS A 291 -37.31 4.52 -12.71
CA HIS A 291 -36.88 3.55 -11.68
C HIS A 291 -35.47 3.85 -11.14
N ALA A 292 -34.50 4.07 -12.02
CA ALA A 292 -33.14 4.43 -11.62
C ALA A 292 -33.10 5.75 -10.84
N SER A 293 -33.89 6.75 -11.25
CA SER A 293 -33.95 8.05 -10.56
C SER A 293 -34.42 7.92 -9.11
N VAL A 294 -35.38 7.04 -8.84
CA VAL A 294 -35.91 6.78 -7.49
C VAL A 294 -34.90 5.98 -6.65
N MET A 295 -34.16 5.05 -7.25
CA MET A 295 -33.04 4.40 -6.55
C MET A 295 -31.96 5.41 -6.15
N THR A 296 -31.74 6.43 -6.98
CA THR A 296 -30.75 7.48 -6.73
C THR A 296 -31.23 8.65 -5.89
N SER A 297 -32.46 8.64 -5.35
CA SER A 297 -32.96 9.75 -4.52
C SER A 297 -32.53 9.66 -3.04
N LEU A 298 -31.76 8.64 -2.65
CA LEU A 298 -31.11 8.60 -1.34
C LEU A 298 -30.03 9.71 -1.24
N PRO A 299 -29.59 10.09 -0.02
CA PRO A 299 -28.47 11.01 0.14
C PRO A 299 -27.25 10.56 -0.68
N ILE A 300 -26.62 11.49 -1.38
CA ILE A 300 -25.53 11.16 -2.33
C ILE A 300 -24.35 10.46 -1.66
N ASN A 301 -24.12 10.71 -0.37
CA ASN A 301 -23.03 10.12 0.43
C ASN A 301 -23.42 8.80 1.09
N ASP A 302 -24.65 8.33 0.91
CA ASP A 302 -25.09 7.07 1.50
C ASP A 302 -24.39 5.90 0.78
N PRO A 303 -23.69 5.00 1.49
CA PRO A 303 -23.09 3.81 0.88
C PRO A 303 -24.10 2.93 0.12
N LEU A 304 -25.40 3.02 0.42
CA LEU A 304 -26.46 2.40 -0.38
C LEU A 304 -26.47 2.86 -1.84
N GLN A 305 -26.17 4.15 -2.10
CA GLN A 305 -26.02 4.64 -3.48
C GLN A 305 -24.89 3.93 -4.22
N THR A 306 -23.81 3.60 -3.50
CA THR A 306 -22.65 2.93 -4.10
C THR A 306 -23.04 1.54 -4.60
N VAL A 307 -23.75 0.76 -3.80
CA VAL A 307 -24.16 -0.59 -4.21
C VAL A 307 -25.23 -0.55 -5.29
N TYR A 308 -26.19 0.38 -5.25
CA TYR A 308 -27.21 0.47 -6.29
C TYR A 308 -26.62 0.85 -7.65
N GLN A 309 -25.64 1.75 -7.68
CA GLN A 309 -24.93 2.10 -8.91
C GLN A 309 -24.11 0.91 -9.43
N LEU A 310 -23.43 0.18 -8.54
CA LEU A 310 -22.65 -1.00 -8.88
C LEU A 310 -23.52 -2.15 -9.43
N MET A 311 -24.63 -2.45 -8.76
CA MET A 311 -25.63 -3.45 -9.20
C MET A 311 -26.27 -3.08 -10.55
N SER A 312 -26.30 -1.78 -10.87
CA SER A 312 -26.73 -1.28 -12.19
C SER A 312 -25.65 -1.39 -13.27
N GLY A 313 -24.49 -1.99 -12.97
CA GLY A 313 -23.37 -2.16 -13.89
C GLY A 313 -22.63 -0.85 -14.21
N ARG A 314 -22.72 0.15 -13.32
CA ARG A 314 -22.08 1.46 -13.50
C ARG A 314 -21.05 1.72 -12.42
N MET A 315 -20.02 2.49 -12.78
CA MET A 315 -19.05 2.97 -11.79
C MET A 315 -19.76 3.92 -10.83
N PRO A 316 -19.69 3.69 -9.51
CA PRO A 316 -20.34 4.54 -8.54
C PRO A 316 -19.63 5.91 -8.46
N ALA A 317 -20.42 6.96 -8.20
CA ALA A 317 -19.89 8.32 -8.07
C ALA A 317 -18.94 8.47 -6.87
N SER A 318 -19.08 7.62 -5.84
CA SER A 318 -18.15 7.54 -4.72
C SER A 318 -16.72 7.26 -5.17
N ALA A 319 -16.51 6.50 -6.24
CA ALA A 319 -15.16 6.19 -6.73
C ALA A 319 -14.43 7.42 -7.31
N THR A 320 -15.16 8.40 -7.84
CA THR A 320 -14.55 9.62 -8.41
C THR A 320 -14.52 10.80 -7.45
N CYS A 321 -15.34 10.77 -6.40
CA CYS A 321 -15.53 11.91 -5.50
C CYS A 321 -15.20 11.62 -4.02
N CYS A 322 -14.80 10.40 -3.66
CA CYS A 322 -14.44 10.01 -2.29
C CYS A 322 -13.41 10.96 -1.66
N GLY A 323 -13.63 11.39 -0.41
CA GLY A 323 -12.79 12.34 0.31
C GLY A 323 -13.04 13.81 -0.05
N GLU A 324 -14.13 14.15 -0.74
CA GLU A 324 -14.66 15.52 -0.76
C GLU A 324 -15.44 15.75 0.54
N GLU A 325 -15.53 17.01 1.03
CA GLU A 325 -16.32 17.36 2.22
C GLU A 325 -17.77 16.85 2.12
N LYS A 326 -18.31 16.85 0.90
CA LYS A 326 -19.64 16.30 0.62
C LYS A 326 -19.65 14.79 0.83
N TRP A 327 -18.78 14.03 0.18
CA TRP A 327 -18.80 12.55 0.20
C TRP A 327 -18.35 11.90 1.52
N GLY A 328 -17.61 12.61 2.36
CA GLY A 328 -17.17 12.08 3.65
C GLY A 328 -16.12 10.97 3.51
N ASP A 329 -16.17 10.00 4.44
CA ASP A 329 -15.21 8.90 4.52
C ASP A 329 -15.36 7.91 3.35
N TRP A 330 -14.24 7.51 2.77
CA TRP A 330 -14.17 6.55 1.66
C TRP A 330 -14.39 5.10 2.10
N ARG A 331 -14.12 4.77 3.38
CA ARG A 331 -14.12 3.38 3.88
C ARG A 331 -15.48 2.68 3.74
N PRO A 332 -16.63 3.29 4.10
CA PRO A 332 -17.91 2.63 3.91
C PRO A 332 -18.23 2.37 2.44
N HIS A 333 -17.85 3.27 1.54
CA HIS A 333 -18.03 3.07 0.11
C HIS A 333 -17.17 1.92 -0.42
N LEU A 334 -15.90 1.84 -0.02
CA LEU A 334 -15.06 0.70 -0.42
C LEU A 334 -15.59 -0.62 0.17
N ALA A 335 -16.02 -0.63 1.44
CA ALA A 335 -16.59 -1.80 2.09
C ALA A 335 -17.82 -2.32 1.33
N MET A 336 -18.69 -1.42 0.83
CA MET A 336 -19.85 -1.79 0.00
C MET A 336 -19.42 -2.43 -1.32
N VAL A 337 -18.41 -1.88 -2.00
CA VAL A 337 -17.89 -2.43 -3.27
C VAL A 337 -17.30 -3.82 -3.04
N LEU A 338 -16.47 -4.00 -2.00
CA LEU A 338 -15.78 -5.28 -1.74
C LEU A 338 -16.71 -6.38 -1.22
N SER A 339 -17.77 -6.03 -0.49
CA SER A 339 -18.74 -7.01 0.02
C SER A 339 -19.77 -7.42 -1.03
N ASN A 340 -19.99 -6.59 -2.05
CA ASN A 340 -21.00 -6.80 -3.09
C ASN A 340 -20.35 -6.87 -4.49
N LEU A 341 -19.19 -7.51 -4.58
CA LEU A 341 -18.52 -7.73 -5.86
C LEU A 341 -19.48 -8.41 -6.84
N THR A 342 -19.48 -7.91 -8.07
CA THR A 342 -20.38 -8.37 -9.11
C THR A 342 -19.70 -9.46 -9.94
N HIS A 343 -20.44 -10.07 -10.86
CA HIS A 343 -19.82 -10.93 -11.87
C HIS A 343 -18.94 -10.14 -12.86
N ALA A 344 -19.04 -8.81 -12.87
CA ALA A 344 -18.25 -7.91 -13.72
C ALA A 344 -16.95 -7.49 -13.02
N ARG A 345 -16.01 -8.43 -12.87
CA ARG A 345 -14.74 -8.20 -12.14
C ARG A 345 -13.95 -7.00 -12.68
N ASP A 346 -14.01 -6.74 -13.99
CA ASP A 346 -13.35 -5.59 -14.61
C ASP A 346 -13.90 -4.25 -14.10
N LEU A 347 -15.22 -4.16 -13.90
CA LEU A 347 -15.86 -2.97 -13.35
C LEU A 347 -15.46 -2.78 -11.90
N ASP A 348 -15.46 -3.86 -11.10
CA ASP A 348 -15.12 -3.81 -9.69
C ASP A 348 -13.66 -3.35 -9.49
N THR A 349 -12.71 -4.01 -10.16
CA THR A 349 -11.28 -3.65 -10.11
C THR A 349 -11.05 -2.22 -10.59
N ARG A 350 -11.71 -1.79 -11.67
CA ARG A 350 -11.60 -0.41 -12.17
C ARG A 350 -12.18 0.59 -11.17
N THR A 351 -13.29 0.27 -10.53
CA THR A 351 -13.94 1.11 -9.52
C THR A 351 -13.01 1.34 -8.33
N VAL A 352 -12.44 0.26 -7.79
CA VAL A 352 -11.50 0.34 -6.65
C VAL A 352 -10.22 1.07 -7.06
N THR A 353 -9.69 0.83 -8.26
CA THR A 353 -8.51 1.56 -8.77
C THR A 353 -8.79 3.06 -8.91
N THR A 354 -9.98 3.42 -9.42
CA THR A 354 -10.39 4.83 -9.59
C THR A 354 -10.54 5.53 -8.25
N MET A 355 -11.10 4.83 -7.25
CA MET A 355 -11.16 5.31 -5.87
C MET A 355 -9.76 5.61 -5.32
N GLY A 356 -8.81 4.70 -5.55
CA GLY A 356 -7.40 4.92 -5.20
C GLY A 356 -6.77 6.12 -5.91
N ASP A 357 -7.07 6.32 -7.19
CA ASP A 357 -6.59 7.47 -7.96
C ASP A 357 -7.12 8.81 -7.41
N THR A 358 -8.40 8.85 -7.05
CA THR A 358 -9.02 10.02 -6.43
C THR A 358 -8.40 10.32 -5.07
N LEU A 359 -8.19 9.32 -4.22
CA LEU A 359 -7.54 9.50 -2.91
C LEU A 359 -6.08 9.96 -3.07
N ALA A 360 -5.34 9.38 -4.01
CA ALA A 360 -3.96 9.78 -4.31
C ALA A 360 -3.89 11.25 -4.78
N SER A 361 -4.86 11.70 -5.59
CA SER A 361 -4.93 13.10 -6.03
C SER A 361 -5.11 14.11 -4.89
N LYS A 362 -5.61 13.64 -3.73
CA LYS A 362 -5.81 14.44 -2.51
C LYS A 362 -4.66 14.33 -1.52
N GLY A 363 -3.59 13.60 -1.87
CA GLY A 363 -2.44 13.37 -0.98
C GLY A 363 -2.66 12.27 0.05
N LEU A 364 -3.80 11.58 0.04
CA LEU A 364 -4.12 10.46 0.94
C LEU A 364 -3.44 9.17 0.44
N THR A 365 -2.12 9.11 0.59
CA THR A 365 -1.28 8.04 0.02
C THR A 365 -1.60 6.67 0.61
N ASP A 366 -1.77 6.57 1.93
CA ASP A 366 -2.07 5.30 2.60
C ASP A 366 -3.42 4.72 2.18
N ALA A 367 -4.45 5.58 2.12
CA ALA A 367 -5.79 5.22 1.66
C ALA A 367 -5.80 4.78 0.19
N ALA A 368 -5.06 5.49 -0.66
CA ALA A 368 -4.90 5.12 -2.07
C ALA A 368 -4.20 3.76 -2.24
N HIS A 369 -3.12 3.53 -1.49
CA HIS A 369 -2.40 2.26 -1.49
C HIS A 369 -3.27 1.11 -1.00
N PHE A 370 -4.11 1.34 0.01
CA PHE A 370 -5.10 0.34 0.44
C PHE A 370 -6.03 -0.03 -0.71
N CYS A 371 -6.58 0.95 -1.44
CA CYS A 371 -7.41 0.69 -2.62
C CYS A 371 -6.65 -0.10 -3.69
N TYR A 372 -5.40 0.27 -3.99
CA TYR A 372 -4.58 -0.45 -4.97
C TYR A 372 -4.31 -1.91 -4.56
N LEU A 373 -4.10 -2.18 -3.27
CA LEU A 373 -3.99 -3.55 -2.76
C LEU A 373 -5.29 -4.33 -2.96
N MET A 374 -6.45 -3.71 -2.70
CA MET A 374 -7.75 -4.35 -2.91
C MET A 374 -8.06 -4.61 -4.40
N ALA A 375 -7.56 -3.74 -5.27
CA ALA A 375 -7.63 -3.91 -6.72
C ALA A 375 -6.54 -4.86 -7.28
N GLN A 376 -5.71 -5.47 -6.43
CA GLN A 376 -4.60 -6.35 -6.81
C GLN A 376 -3.60 -5.69 -7.77
N VAL A 377 -3.38 -4.39 -7.62
CA VAL A 377 -2.36 -3.66 -8.38
C VAL A 377 -0.98 -4.06 -7.87
N GLY A 378 -0.14 -4.60 -8.77
CA GLY A 378 1.22 -5.01 -8.44
C GLY A 378 2.13 -3.85 -8.06
N LEU A 379 3.20 -4.16 -7.32
CA LEU A 379 4.26 -3.20 -7.01
C LEU A 379 5.05 -2.87 -8.28
N GLY A 380 5.20 -1.58 -8.56
CA GLY A 380 5.98 -1.08 -9.68
C GLY A 380 7.44 -0.82 -9.33
N VAL A 381 8.22 -0.43 -10.33
CA VAL A 381 9.61 0.01 -10.16
C VAL A 381 9.64 1.52 -9.92
N PHE A 382 10.51 1.98 -9.01
CA PHE A 382 10.65 3.40 -8.65
C PHE A 382 10.87 4.32 -9.86
N THR A 383 11.64 3.87 -10.86
CA THR A 383 11.92 4.65 -12.08
C THR A 383 10.67 4.89 -12.95
N LYS A 384 9.62 4.10 -12.79
CA LYS A 384 8.38 4.20 -13.56
C LYS A 384 7.39 5.14 -12.88
N LYS A 385 7.38 6.41 -13.30
CA LYS A 385 6.44 7.43 -12.78
C LYS A 385 4.95 7.06 -12.90
N SER A 386 4.60 6.21 -13.87
CA SER A 386 3.22 5.74 -14.06
C SER A 386 2.81 4.63 -13.09
N ALA A 387 3.72 4.10 -12.27
CA ALA A 387 3.38 3.15 -11.23
C ALA A 387 2.40 3.78 -10.23
N LYS A 388 1.40 3.00 -9.81
CA LYS A 388 0.41 3.41 -8.81
C LYS A 388 0.97 3.26 -7.39
N MET A 389 1.78 2.22 -7.18
CA MET A 389 2.40 1.87 -5.90
C MET A 389 3.77 1.24 -6.16
N VAL A 390 4.77 1.59 -5.34
CA VAL A 390 6.14 1.03 -5.40
C VAL A 390 6.50 0.47 -4.03
N LEU A 391 6.43 1.33 -3.01
CA LEU A 391 6.55 0.97 -1.61
C LEU A 391 5.24 1.35 -0.91
N ILE A 392 4.68 0.43 -0.13
CA ILE A 392 3.42 0.65 0.60
C ILE A 392 3.62 1.81 1.59
N GLY A 393 2.59 2.65 1.75
CA GLY A 393 2.64 3.89 2.55
C GLY A 393 3.58 5.02 2.06
N SER A 394 4.34 4.84 0.97
CA SER A 394 5.32 5.84 0.52
C SER A 394 4.98 6.45 -0.84
N ASN A 395 4.97 7.78 -0.93
CA ASN A 395 4.68 8.46 -2.18
C ASN A 395 5.94 8.64 -3.04
N HIS A 396 6.10 7.79 -4.07
CA HIS A 396 7.25 7.83 -4.99
C HIS A 396 7.16 8.94 -6.06
N ARG A 397 6.08 9.72 -6.10
CA ARG A 397 5.91 10.82 -7.06
C ARG A 397 6.47 12.14 -6.56
N PHE A 398 6.55 12.31 -5.24
CA PHE A 398 7.23 13.44 -4.62
C PHE A 398 8.69 13.05 -4.39
N VAL A 399 9.52 13.26 -5.42
CA VAL A 399 10.96 13.35 -5.19
C VAL A 399 11.18 14.66 -4.45
N THR A 400 11.38 14.61 -3.14
CA THR A 400 12.05 15.71 -2.45
C THR A 400 13.43 15.80 -3.08
N GLU A 401 13.65 16.83 -3.89
CA GLU A 401 15.00 17.26 -4.25
C GLU A 401 15.69 17.58 -2.91
N VAL A 402 16.48 16.63 -2.41
CA VAL A 402 17.44 16.92 -1.37
C VAL A 402 18.47 17.82 -2.04
N SER A 403 18.29 19.13 -1.88
CA SER A 403 19.28 20.13 -2.29
C SER A 403 20.62 19.71 -1.70
N GLN A 404 21.53 19.28 -2.58
CA GLN A 404 22.93 18.99 -2.23
C GLN A 404 23.67 20.27 -1.86
#